data_AF-A0A7S4J5S5-F1
#
_entry.id   AF-A0A7S4J5S5-F1
#
_cell.length_a   1.000
_cell.length_b   1.000
_cell.length_c   1.000
_cell.angle_alpha   90.00
_cell.angle_beta   90.00
_cell.angle_gamma   90.00
#
_symmetry.space_group_name_H-M   'P 1'
#
loop_
_entity.id
_entity.type
_entity.pdbx_description
1 polymer ?
#
loop_
_entity_poly.entity_id
_entity_poly.type
_entity_poly.pdbx_seq_one_letter_code
_entity_poly.pdbx_strand_id
1 'polypeptide(L)'
;AHFCRFFVEPKKEPSPARRRTYTTHSRPTQPISMTTPDVGAAHRREADESEAPENDHRERVNANCPCDDDGARSHLSDADTHADADARSRTSQTSSSWSEVSPPHTPAIMASLATYSSGDGRTVLPLRPSVKDYAWGIRGLDSRVARYALESGIVDEVDPDCPYAELWIGTHPKGPSTLSNGTPLQEKCGDLPFLFKVLSAGKTLSIQAHPDKSLAERLHSDNPQAYGDSNHKPEMAVALTPFEAMCGFRRIEEIAVLLKKHPEFAACIDKEAQLEVFVAGDEPSQAAALKHLFGSFMSCPEEKSKKQLSLLLKRLQYEQSANHPHPHEEPPWERKCARAILRLAQQFPHDAGAMAPFFLNYLLIAPGESFFMAANEPHAYVAGEILECMACSDNVVRAGLTPKFKDVPNLVSMLTYSTGGPSIDSGTPAYGDDRIMRYTPPCPEFEVLVVTCNPGESLVMPKLDVPAVFIVIEGSGSTDNEDGQRLVMRPGRTYYIPQGSSPLTLNVNEAKRGPLKIAVAHENLHADSPTAVNPKLPKTWRGEFGGWNGSVPASPVPTKRESNSKAQELAKNAALKLEGEVRDKLSIVNI
;
A
#
# COMPACT_ATOMS: atom_id res chain seq x y z
N ALA A 1 5.65 -11.83 27.09
CA ALA A 1 4.96 -13.15 27.15
C ALA A 1 3.56 -12.93 27.72
N HIS A 2 2.57 -13.63 27.16
CA HIS A 2 1.11 -13.44 27.28
C HIS A 2 0.49 -12.39 26.34
N PHE A 3 0.21 -12.81 25.11
CA PHE A 3 -1.09 -12.60 24.47
C PHE A 3 -1.26 -13.68 23.39
N CYS A 4 -1.93 -14.77 23.77
CA CYS A 4 -2.41 -15.79 22.85
C CYS A 4 -3.55 -16.54 23.57
N ARG A 5 -4.80 -16.20 23.24
CA ARG A 5 -6.03 -16.99 23.34
C ARG A 5 -7.21 -16.02 23.21
N PHE A 6 -8.00 -16.18 22.15
CA PHE A 6 -9.39 -16.66 22.22
C PHE A 6 -10.05 -16.53 20.84
N PHE A 7 -10.58 -17.65 20.34
CA PHE A 7 -11.93 -17.73 19.77
C PHE A 7 -12.41 -19.19 19.95
N VAL A 8 -13.34 -19.39 20.88
CA VAL A 8 -14.25 -20.54 20.91
C VAL A 8 -15.62 -19.97 21.27
N GLU A 9 -16.57 -20.10 20.36
CA GLU A 9 -17.95 -19.63 20.49
C GLU A 9 -18.73 -20.38 21.58
N PRO A 10 -19.70 -19.73 22.26
CA PRO A 10 -20.52 -20.37 23.28
C PRO A 10 -21.74 -21.08 22.66
N LYS A 11 -21.93 -22.35 23.03
CA LYS A 11 -23.19 -23.08 22.81
C LYS A 11 -24.23 -22.68 23.88
N LYS A 12 -25.47 -22.49 23.44
CA LYS A 12 -26.68 -22.22 24.24
C LYS A 12 -26.96 -23.34 25.25
N GLU A 13 -27.26 -22.97 26.50
CA GLU A 13 -27.85 -23.84 27.52
C GLU A 13 -29.36 -24.06 27.28
N PRO A 14 -29.88 -25.22 27.73
CA PRO A 14 -31.23 -25.30 28.29
C PRO A 14 -31.20 -25.74 29.78
N SER A 15 -32.22 -25.24 30.49
CA SER A 15 -32.54 -25.31 31.92
C SER A 15 -32.78 -26.71 32.54
N PRO A 16 -32.85 -26.85 33.88
CA PRO A 16 -32.44 -28.07 34.60
C PRO A 16 -33.61 -29.02 34.95
N ALA A 17 -33.32 -30.33 35.02
CA ALA A 17 -34.21 -31.30 35.62
C ALA A 17 -33.48 -32.40 36.43
N ARG A 18 -33.85 -32.44 37.72
CA ARG A 18 -33.97 -33.57 38.66
C ARG A 18 -32.78 -34.48 38.99
N ARG A 19 -32.39 -34.38 40.28
CA ARG A 19 -31.73 -35.40 41.11
C ARG A 19 -32.35 -36.79 40.99
N ARG A 20 -31.52 -37.83 40.92
CA ARG A 20 -31.71 -39.12 41.61
C ARG A 20 -30.36 -39.75 41.96
N THR A 21 -30.28 -40.22 43.20
CA THR A 21 -29.19 -40.89 43.92
C THR A 21 -29.09 -42.38 43.59
N TYR A 22 -28.03 -43.03 44.13
CA TYR A 22 -27.72 -44.46 44.38
C TYR A 22 -26.43 -44.90 43.62
N THR A 23 -25.47 -45.70 44.10
CA THR A 23 -24.93 -46.08 45.44
C THR A 23 -23.56 -46.75 45.15
N THR A 24 -22.74 -46.96 46.18
CA THR A 24 -21.33 -47.42 46.20
C THR A 24 -21.10 -48.89 45.84
N HIS A 25 -19.88 -49.27 45.43
CA HIS A 25 -19.10 -50.44 45.90
C HIS A 25 -17.61 -50.34 45.49
N SER A 26 -16.75 -51.13 46.13
CA SER A 26 -15.44 -50.76 46.67
C SER A 26 -14.23 -51.62 46.21
N ARG A 27 -13.07 -50.95 45.96
CA ARG A 27 -11.62 -51.32 46.16
C ARG A 27 -11.05 -52.63 45.53
N PRO A 28 -9.70 -52.87 45.44
CA PRO A 28 -8.49 -52.13 45.87
C PRO A 28 -7.35 -52.00 44.80
N THR A 29 -6.10 -51.82 45.25
CA THR A 29 -4.97 -51.01 44.77
C THR A 29 -3.64 -51.77 44.46
N GLN A 30 -2.78 -51.14 43.61
CA GLN A 30 -1.27 -51.09 43.58
C GLN A 30 -0.47 -52.34 43.08
N PRO A 31 0.87 -52.26 42.73
CA PRO A 31 1.87 -51.16 42.86
C PRO A 31 3.01 -50.97 41.75
N ILE A 32 3.75 -49.83 41.85
CA ILE A 32 5.25 -49.56 41.80
C ILE A 32 6.05 -49.74 40.46
N SER A 33 7.12 -49.00 40.05
CA SER A 33 8.18 -48.17 40.69
C SER A 33 8.72 -46.98 39.83
N MET A 34 9.38 -46.04 40.52
CA MET A 34 10.36 -45.03 40.02
C MET A 34 11.81 -45.48 40.31
N THR A 35 12.81 -44.85 39.67
CA THR A 35 14.13 -44.54 40.29
C THR A 35 14.87 -43.37 39.59
N THR A 36 15.46 -42.48 40.40
CA THR A 36 16.45 -41.39 40.15
C THR A 36 17.87 -41.88 40.61
N PRO A 37 18.95 -41.09 40.92
CA PRO A 37 19.32 -39.63 40.82
C PRO A 37 20.82 -39.30 40.47
N ASP A 38 21.19 -38.00 40.57
CA ASP A 38 22.35 -37.38 41.31
C ASP A 38 23.41 -36.43 40.64
N VAL A 39 23.39 -35.16 41.13
CA VAL A 39 24.42 -34.21 41.67
C VAL A 39 25.79 -33.93 41.00
N GLY A 40 26.14 -32.63 40.90
CA GLY A 40 27.54 -32.14 40.98
C GLY A 40 27.78 -30.70 40.50
N ALA A 41 28.34 -29.83 41.36
CA ALA A 41 28.74 -28.45 41.09
C ALA A 41 30.22 -28.21 41.47
N ALA A 42 30.98 -27.40 40.71
CA ALA A 42 32.09 -26.54 41.20
C ALA A 42 32.78 -25.69 40.09
N HIS A 43 33.04 -24.41 40.43
CA HIS A 43 34.13 -23.46 40.08
C HIS A 43 35.30 -23.91 39.16
N ARG A 44 35.99 -23.06 38.34
CA ARG A 44 36.61 -21.73 38.56
C ARG A 44 37.32 -21.23 37.27
N ARG A 45 37.51 -19.89 37.18
CA ARG A 45 38.63 -19.09 36.58
C ARG A 45 38.75 -18.82 35.06
N GLU A 46 38.62 -17.52 34.75
CA GLU A 46 39.50 -16.60 33.99
C GLU A 46 40.63 -17.17 33.10
N ALA A 47 40.72 -16.69 31.84
CA ALA A 47 41.88 -15.97 31.30
C ALA A 47 41.55 -15.34 29.92
N ASP A 48 42.35 -14.34 29.60
CA ASP A 48 42.26 -13.23 28.64
C ASP A 48 42.92 -13.55 27.28
N GLU A 49 43.02 -12.53 26.41
CA GLU A 49 43.80 -12.41 25.13
C GLU A 49 43.01 -12.72 23.84
N SER A 50 42.58 -11.74 23.02
CA SER A 50 43.28 -10.74 22.17
C SER A 50 43.95 -11.31 20.92
N GLU A 51 43.38 -11.03 19.73
CA GLU A 51 44.04 -10.45 18.53
C GLU A 51 43.16 -10.59 17.27
N ALA A 52 43.21 -9.56 16.42
CA ALA A 52 42.58 -9.48 15.09
C ALA A 52 43.59 -9.91 13.99
N PRO A 53 43.38 -9.60 12.69
CA PRO A 53 42.39 -10.09 11.73
C PRO A 53 43.06 -10.89 10.58
N GLU A 54 42.31 -11.69 9.81
CA GLU A 54 42.79 -12.26 8.54
C GLU A 54 41.94 -11.79 7.35
N ASN A 55 42.59 -11.05 6.45
CA ASN A 55 42.32 -11.02 5.01
C ASN A 55 42.97 -12.26 4.39
N ASP A 56 42.31 -12.97 3.47
CA ASP A 56 42.83 -13.14 2.11
C ASP A 56 41.78 -13.71 1.13
N HIS A 57 41.99 -13.30 -0.11
CA HIS A 57 41.33 -13.64 -1.36
C HIS A 57 41.27 -15.15 -1.67
N ARG A 58 40.24 -15.53 -2.44
CA ARG A 58 40.41 -16.50 -3.55
C ARG A 58 39.38 -16.27 -4.65
N GLU A 59 39.89 -15.78 -5.77
CA GLU A 59 39.29 -15.79 -7.09
C GLU A 59 39.01 -17.22 -7.57
N ARG A 60 37.95 -17.37 -8.38
CA ARG A 60 37.93 -18.37 -9.45
C ARG A 60 37.59 -17.66 -10.77
N VAL A 61 38.59 -17.63 -11.63
CA VAL A 61 38.53 -17.28 -13.06
C VAL A 61 38.30 -18.56 -13.87
N ASN A 62 37.41 -18.47 -14.86
CA ASN A 62 37.60 -18.92 -16.25
C ASN A 62 36.37 -18.40 -17.03
N ALA A 63 36.50 -17.39 -17.90
CA ALA A 63 37.06 -17.45 -19.26
C ALA A 63 36.33 -18.51 -20.09
N ASN A 64 35.79 -18.27 -21.28
CA ASN A 64 36.14 -17.43 -22.43
C ASN A 64 34.94 -17.65 -23.42
N CYS A 65 34.57 -16.86 -24.42
CA CYS A 65 35.29 -16.02 -25.40
C CYS A 65 34.22 -15.48 -26.41
N PRO A 66 34.55 -14.69 -27.46
CA PRO A 66 34.18 -13.26 -27.52
C PRO A 66 33.66 -12.81 -28.91
N CYS A 67 33.85 -11.50 -29.20
CA CYS A 67 33.95 -10.78 -30.49
C CYS A 67 32.66 -10.56 -31.31
N ASP A 68 32.37 -9.39 -31.90
CA ASP A 68 33.15 -8.16 -32.13
C ASP A 68 32.23 -6.93 -32.34
N ASP A 69 32.80 -5.77 -32.00
CA ASP A 69 32.43 -4.41 -32.42
C ASP A 69 32.60 -4.19 -33.94
N ASP A 70 31.79 -3.31 -34.53
CA ASP A 70 32.26 -2.03 -35.12
C ASP A 70 31.26 -1.42 -36.12
N GLY A 71 31.21 -0.09 -36.13
CA GLY A 71 31.18 0.64 -37.41
C GLY A 71 29.93 1.48 -37.73
N ALA A 72 30.01 2.77 -37.42
CA ALA A 72 29.17 3.83 -37.97
C ALA A 72 29.43 4.12 -39.46
N ARG A 73 28.37 4.53 -40.20
CA ARG A 73 28.28 5.51 -41.35
C ARG A 73 27.03 5.21 -42.18
N SER A 74 26.01 6.07 -42.21
CA SER A 74 25.79 7.28 -43.04
C SER A 74 25.49 7.04 -44.53
N HIS A 75 24.41 7.69 -45.01
CA HIS A 75 24.00 7.94 -46.41
C HIS A 75 23.41 6.76 -47.18
N LEU A 76 22.48 6.88 -48.12
CA LEU A 76 21.44 7.82 -48.59
C LEU A 76 20.82 7.07 -49.79
N SER A 77 19.63 7.52 -50.20
CA SER A 77 19.04 7.42 -51.55
C SER A 77 18.62 6.04 -52.09
N ASP A 78 17.32 6.01 -52.39
CA ASP A 78 16.70 5.62 -53.68
C ASP A 78 16.86 4.17 -54.14
N ALA A 79 15.95 3.57 -54.89
CA ALA A 79 14.53 3.72 -55.22
C ALA A 79 14.26 2.50 -56.11
N ASP A 80 12.98 2.16 -56.25
CA ASP A 80 12.43 1.57 -57.47
C ASP A 80 12.72 0.11 -57.86
N THR A 81 11.65 -0.66 -57.73
CA THR A 81 10.88 -1.28 -58.84
C THR A 81 10.99 -2.77 -59.14
N HIS A 82 9.78 -3.34 -59.26
CA HIS A 82 9.31 -4.42 -60.15
C HIS A 82 9.87 -5.84 -59.91
N ALA A 83 9.15 -6.93 -60.14
CA ALA A 83 7.74 -7.26 -60.39
C ALA A 83 7.69 -8.81 -60.42
N ASP A 84 6.51 -9.37 -60.17
CA ASP A 84 5.95 -10.62 -60.72
C ASP A 84 6.82 -11.87 -60.92
N ALA A 85 6.40 -13.01 -60.34
CA ALA A 85 5.52 -13.94 -61.08
C ALA A 85 5.39 -15.31 -60.37
N ASP A 86 4.16 -15.80 -60.41
CA ASP A 86 3.69 -17.16 -60.17
C ASP A 86 4.56 -18.28 -60.75
N ALA A 87 4.61 -19.42 -60.04
CA ALA A 87 4.48 -20.74 -60.67
C ALA A 87 4.05 -21.81 -59.66
N ARG A 88 2.85 -22.35 -59.89
CA ARG A 88 2.35 -23.62 -59.33
C ARG A 88 2.97 -24.81 -60.07
N SER A 89 3.31 -25.89 -59.36
CA SER A 89 3.10 -27.26 -59.88
C SER A 89 3.05 -28.31 -58.78
N ARG A 90 2.05 -29.19 -58.89
CA ARG A 90 1.67 -30.33 -58.04
C ARG A 90 2.55 -31.57 -58.27
N THR A 91 2.29 -32.57 -57.41
CA THR A 91 2.53 -34.04 -57.48
C THR A 91 3.74 -34.50 -56.65
N SER A 92 3.71 -35.58 -55.86
CA SER A 92 2.73 -36.66 -55.63
C SER A 92 3.05 -37.37 -54.29
N GLN A 93 2.05 -38.09 -53.78
CA GLN A 93 2.01 -38.94 -52.59
C GLN A 93 3.14 -39.97 -52.49
N THR A 94 3.60 -40.26 -51.26
CA THR A 94 3.74 -41.63 -50.74
C THR A 94 3.57 -41.65 -49.22
N SER A 95 2.86 -42.68 -48.77
CA SER A 95 2.43 -43.02 -47.41
C SER A 95 3.54 -43.52 -46.48
N SER A 96 3.45 -43.21 -45.18
CA SER A 96 3.66 -44.20 -44.11
C SER A 96 3.17 -43.67 -42.76
N SER A 97 2.29 -44.46 -42.14
CA SER A 97 1.67 -44.28 -40.84
C SER A 97 2.67 -44.30 -39.69
N TRP A 98 2.55 -43.34 -38.75
CA TRP A 98 2.94 -43.54 -37.35
C TRP A 98 1.92 -42.85 -36.43
N SER A 99 1.60 -43.59 -35.38
CA SER A 99 0.53 -43.47 -34.40
C SER A 99 0.47 -42.15 -33.62
N GLU A 100 -0.77 -41.70 -33.39
CA GLU A 100 -1.18 -40.60 -32.52
C GLU A 100 -0.63 -40.76 -31.09
N VAL A 101 0.00 -39.70 -30.60
CA VAL A 101 0.27 -39.48 -29.17
C VAL A 101 -0.66 -38.35 -28.73
N SER A 102 -1.61 -38.68 -27.86
CA SER A 102 -2.52 -37.72 -27.23
C SER A 102 -1.75 -36.66 -26.45
N PRO A 103 -2.13 -35.37 -26.49
CA PRO A 103 -1.56 -34.36 -25.60
C PRO A 103 -2.05 -34.56 -24.16
N PRO A 104 -1.26 -34.14 -23.15
CA PRO A 104 -1.56 -34.41 -21.76
C PRO A 104 -2.78 -33.64 -21.26
N HIS A 105 -3.48 -34.29 -20.33
CA HIS A 105 -4.71 -33.86 -19.68
C HIS A 105 -4.64 -32.42 -19.14
N THR A 106 -5.61 -31.61 -19.58
CA THR A 106 -5.95 -30.31 -18.99
C THR A 106 -6.52 -30.51 -17.58
N PRO A 107 -6.07 -29.78 -16.54
CA PRO A 107 -6.67 -29.87 -15.22
C PRO A 107 -8.12 -29.39 -15.23
N ALA A 108 -9.01 -30.13 -14.56
CA ALA A 108 -10.47 -29.99 -14.60
C ALA A 108 -11.05 -28.73 -13.90
N ILE A 109 -10.28 -27.63 -13.78
CA ILE A 109 -10.75 -26.38 -13.15
C ILE A 109 -11.11 -25.28 -14.19
N MET A 110 -10.83 -25.49 -15.48
CA MET A 110 -11.08 -24.50 -16.55
C MET A 110 -12.36 -24.70 -17.39
N ALA A 111 -13.31 -25.51 -16.92
CA ALA A 111 -14.49 -25.89 -17.73
C ALA A 111 -15.62 -24.82 -17.84
N SER A 112 -15.38 -23.54 -17.51
CA SER A 112 -16.41 -22.48 -17.68
C SER A 112 -15.97 -21.28 -18.53
N LEU A 113 -14.87 -21.37 -19.28
CA LEU A 113 -14.35 -20.27 -20.11
C LEU A 113 -14.53 -20.48 -21.64
N ALA A 114 -15.28 -21.50 -22.05
CA ALA A 114 -15.46 -21.82 -23.46
C ALA A 114 -16.58 -20.99 -24.13
N THR A 115 -16.18 -20.32 -25.22
CA THR A 115 -16.98 -19.66 -26.29
C THR A 115 -17.81 -18.44 -25.89
N TYR A 116 -17.16 -17.26 -25.91
CA TYR A 116 -17.82 -15.96 -25.97
C TYR A 116 -18.12 -15.64 -27.45
N SER A 117 -19.36 -15.87 -27.89
CA SER A 117 -19.81 -15.47 -29.22
C SER A 117 -20.04 -13.96 -29.24
N SER A 118 -19.57 -13.30 -30.29
CA SER A 118 -19.65 -11.86 -30.49
C SER A 118 -21.09 -11.37 -30.62
N GLY A 119 -21.73 -11.07 -29.49
CA GLY A 119 -22.88 -10.16 -29.41
C GLY A 119 -22.46 -8.73 -29.77
N ASP A 120 -23.42 -7.80 -29.82
CA ASP A 120 -23.37 -6.41 -30.35
C ASP A 120 -22.25 -5.46 -29.85
N GLY A 121 -21.27 -5.97 -29.11
CA GLY A 121 -20.13 -5.25 -28.56
C GLY A 121 -20.40 -4.59 -27.21
N ARG A 122 -21.61 -4.72 -26.64
CA ARG A 122 -22.05 -4.07 -25.39
C ARG A 122 -22.23 -5.02 -24.21
N THR A 123 -21.83 -6.28 -24.35
CA THR A 123 -21.83 -7.26 -23.27
C THR A 123 -20.65 -7.09 -22.32
N VAL A 124 -20.81 -7.52 -21.06
CA VAL A 124 -19.73 -7.54 -20.07
C VAL A 124 -18.72 -8.62 -20.44
N LEU A 125 -17.45 -8.27 -20.54
CA LEU A 125 -16.39 -9.16 -21.02
C LEU A 125 -15.45 -9.56 -19.89
N PRO A 126 -15.20 -10.85 -19.64
CA PRO A 126 -14.19 -11.28 -18.68
C PRO A 126 -12.78 -10.87 -19.11
N LEU A 127 -11.98 -10.45 -18.13
CA LEU A 127 -10.58 -10.05 -18.30
C LEU A 127 -9.65 -11.00 -17.56
N ARG A 128 -8.46 -11.20 -18.14
CA ARG A 128 -7.28 -11.71 -17.45
C ARG A 128 -6.38 -10.50 -17.11
N PRO A 129 -6.18 -10.18 -15.82
CA PRO A 129 -5.34 -9.06 -15.40
C PRO A 129 -3.85 -9.48 -15.38
N SER A 130 -2.95 -8.53 -15.11
CA SER A 130 -1.50 -8.78 -14.96
C SER A 130 -1.09 -8.81 -13.49
N VAL A 131 -0.19 -9.70 -13.09
CA VAL A 131 0.32 -9.77 -11.71
C VAL A 131 1.76 -9.27 -11.67
N LYS A 132 2.11 -8.53 -10.62
CA LYS A 132 3.48 -8.09 -10.31
C LYS A 132 3.95 -8.70 -8.99
N ASP A 133 5.16 -9.23 -9.01
CA ASP A 133 5.82 -9.97 -7.95
C ASP A 133 6.92 -9.15 -7.26
N TYR A 134 6.67 -7.85 -7.07
CA TYR A 134 7.66 -6.97 -6.47
C TYR A 134 8.04 -7.42 -5.06
N ALA A 135 9.32 -7.27 -4.70
CA ALA A 135 9.90 -7.80 -3.46
C ALA A 135 9.26 -7.31 -2.13
N TRP A 136 8.42 -6.27 -2.19
CA TRP A 136 7.66 -5.74 -1.05
C TRP A 136 6.29 -6.41 -0.88
N GLY A 137 5.84 -7.23 -1.82
CA GLY A 137 4.54 -7.90 -1.78
C GLY A 137 4.42 -8.88 -0.61
N ILE A 138 3.19 -9.11 -0.15
CA ILE A 138 2.88 -10.22 0.78
C ILE A 138 3.17 -11.55 0.05
N ARG A 139 3.72 -12.54 0.78
CA ARG A 139 4.13 -13.82 0.21
C ARG A 139 3.02 -14.85 0.23
N GLY A 140 3.03 -15.73 -0.78
CA GLY A 140 2.15 -16.89 -0.83
C GLY A 140 0.66 -16.57 -0.70
N LEU A 141 -0.10 -17.51 -0.14
CA LEU A 141 -1.55 -17.42 0.00
C LEU A 141 -2.04 -16.36 0.99
N ASP A 142 -1.15 -15.80 1.82
CA ASP A 142 -1.48 -14.66 2.68
C ASP A 142 -1.79 -13.42 1.83
N SER A 143 -1.18 -13.31 0.65
CA SER A 143 -1.48 -12.25 -0.31
C SER A 143 -2.85 -12.45 -0.96
N ARG A 144 -3.69 -11.42 -0.90
CA ARG A 144 -4.91 -11.36 -1.71
C ARG A 144 -4.62 -11.38 -3.20
N VAL A 145 -3.52 -10.77 -3.65
CA VAL A 145 -3.11 -10.79 -5.06
C VAL A 145 -2.80 -12.22 -5.51
N ALA A 146 -2.11 -13.01 -4.68
CA ALA A 146 -1.85 -14.43 -5.00
C ALA A 146 -3.15 -15.24 -5.13
N ARG A 147 -4.08 -15.06 -4.17
CA ARG A 147 -5.39 -15.73 -4.20
C ARG A 147 -6.21 -15.34 -5.44
N TYR A 148 -6.18 -14.08 -5.83
CA TYR A 148 -6.84 -13.59 -7.04
C TYR A 148 -6.17 -14.09 -8.31
N ALA A 149 -4.84 -14.16 -8.33
CA ALA A 149 -4.08 -14.70 -9.45
C ALA A 149 -4.43 -16.17 -9.71
N LEU A 150 -4.56 -16.96 -8.64
CA LEU A 150 -4.97 -18.37 -8.71
C LEU A 150 -6.41 -18.51 -9.23
N GLU A 151 -7.38 -17.80 -8.64
CA GLU A 151 -8.79 -17.89 -9.08
C GLU A 151 -9.00 -17.39 -10.52
N SER A 152 -8.18 -16.42 -10.96
CA SER A 152 -8.22 -15.90 -12.33
C SER A 152 -7.46 -16.75 -13.34
N GLY A 153 -6.85 -17.87 -12.91
CA GLY A 153 -6.05 -18.75 -13.77
C GLY A 153 -4.81 -18.06 -14.35
N ILE A 154 -4.29 -17.04 -13.65
CA ILE A 154 -3.05 -16.36 -14.03
C ILE A 154 -1.85 -17.25 -13.69
N VAL A 155 -1.93 -17.89 -12.52
CA VAL A 155 -0.99 -18.91 -12.04
C VAL A 155 -1.76 -20.20 -11.76
N ASP A 156 -1.12 -21.34 -12.00
CA ASP A 156 -1.72 -22.65 -11.71
C ASP A 156 -1.57 -23.05 -10.24
N GLU A 157 -0.51 -22.58 -9.60
CA GLU A 157 -0.19 -22.80 -8.19
C GLU A 157 0.44 -21.55 -7.58
N VAL A 158 0.24 -21.36 -6.26
CA VAL A 158 0.83 -20.25 -5.51
C VAL A 158 2.11 -20.74 -4.83
N ASP A 159 3.25 -20.22 -5.25
CA ASP A 159 4.51 -20.37 -4.54
C ASP A 159 4.43 -19.66 -3.17
N PRO A 160 4.61 -20.38 -2.04
CA PRO A 160 4.54 -19.81 -0.69
C PRO A 160 5.65 -18.78 -0.39
N ASP A 161 6.78 -18.86 -1.08
CA ASP A 161 7.90 -17.95 -0.89
C ASP A 161 7.84 -16.76 -1.85
N CYS A 162 7.12 -16.84 -2.97
CA CYS A 162 7.01 -15.74 -3.92
C CYS A 162 6.19 -14.57 -3.35
N PRO A 163 6.68 -13.32 -3.46
CA PRO A 163 5.87 -12.14 -3.15
C PRO A 163 4.87 -11.83 -4.27
N TYR A 164 3.64 -11.51 -3.90
CA TYR A 164 2.57 -11.10 -4.83
C TYR A 164 2.11 -9.70 -4.43
N ALA A 165 2.54 -8.70 -5.20
CA ALA A 165 2.51 -7.30 -4.82
C ALA A 165 1.31 -6.56 -5.40
N GLU A 166 1.10 -6.66 -6.72
CA GLU A 166 0.05 -5.92 -7.43
C GLU A 166 -0.69 -6.81 -8.43
N LEU A 167 -2.00 -6.59 -8.57
CA LEU A 167 -2.84 -7.10 -9.65
C LEU A 167 -3.29 -5.89 -10.47
N TRP A 168 -2.93 -5.82 -11.75
CA TRP A 168 -3.20 -4.70 -12.65
C TRP A 168 -4.36 -4.98 -13.58
N ILE A 169 -5.30 -4.05 -13.64
CA ILE A 169 -6.54 -4.11 -14.41
C ILE A 169 -6.63 -2.85 -15.25
N GLY A 170 -6.60 -2.99 -16.57
CA GLY A 170 -6.67 -1.87 -17.51
C GLY A 170 -5.77 -2.07 -18.73
N THR A 171 -5.37 -0.96 -19.34
CA THR A 171 -4.68 -0.94 -20.65
C THR A 171 -3.22 -0.52 -20.56
N HIS A 172 -2.65 -0.45 -19.35
CA HIS A 172 -1.28 0.03 -19.17
C HIS A 172 -0.26 -0.85 -19.92
N PRO A 173 0.65 -0.28 -20.74
CA PRO A 173 1.54 -1.07 -21.62
C PRO A 173 2.44 -2.08 -20.89
N LYS A 174 2.89 -1.77 -19.66
CA LYS A 174 3.72 -2.67 -18.84
C LYS A 174 2.95 -3.82 -18.17
N GLY A 175 1.62 -3.86 -18.26
CA GLY A 175 0.80 -4.90 -17.67
C GLY A 175 -0.64 -4.85 -18.19
N PRO A 176 -0.85 -5.00 -19.50
CA PRO A 176 -2.18 -4.91 -20.09
C PRO A 176 -3.04 -6.08 -19.62
N SER A 177 -4.31 -5.82 -19.37
CA SER A 177 -5.31 -6.88 -19.25
C SER A 177 -5.64 -7.43 -20.63
N THR A 178 -5.99 -8.71 -20.71
CA THR A 178 -6.39 -9.36 -21.96
C THR A 178 -7.79 -9.93 -21.87
N LEU A 179 -8.48 -10.02 -23.00
CA LEU A 179 -9.70 -10.78 -23.16
C LEU A 179 -9.40 -12.30 -23.12
N SER A 180 -10.44 -13.12 -23.09
CA SER A 180 -10.33 -14.60 -23.03
C SER A 180 -9.61 -15.22 -24.22
N ASN A 181 -9.63 -14.56 -25.38
CA ASN A 181 -8.90 -14.95 -26.59
C ASN A 181 -7.44 -14.47 -26.62
N GLY A 182 -6.97 -13.79 -25.57
CA GLY A 182 -5.63 -13.22 -25.46
C GLY A 182 -5.45 -11.83 -26.06
N THR A 183 -6.47 -11.25 -26.71
CA THR A 183 -6.41 -9.89 -27.25
C THR A 183 -6.25 -8.87 -26.12
N PRO A 184 -5.29 -7.93 -26.18
CA PRO A 184 -5.17 -6.83 -25.22
C PRO A 184 -6.45 -6.00 -25.14
N LEU A 185 -6.86 -5.60 -23.94
CA LEU A 185 -8.04 -4.78 -23.71
C LEU A 185 -8.00 -3.45 -24.49
N GLN A 186 -6.80 -2.89 -24.67
CA GLN A 186 -6.58 -1.67 -25.44
C GLN A 186 -7.16 -1.75 -26.85
N GLU A 187 -7.07 -2.89 -27.53
CA GLU A 187 -7.63 -3.05 -28.89
C GLU A 187 -9.15 -2.96 -28.92
N LYS A 188 -9.81 -3.19 -27.77
CA LYS A 188 -11.27 -3.14 -27.64
C LYS A 188 -11.79 -1.74 -27.28
N CYS A 189 -11.06 -0.99 -26.46
CA CYS A 189 -11.55 0.27 -25.88
C CYS A 189 -10.64 1.48 -26.03
N GLY A 190 -9.48 1.34 -26.69
CA GLY A 190 -8.41 2.33 -26.61
C GLY A 190 -7.78 2.37 -25.22
N ASP A 191 -7.02 3.42 -24.93
CA ASP A 191 -6.39 3.61 -23.64
C ASP A 191 -7.41 4.10 -22.60
N LEU A 192 -7.49 3.39 -21.46
CA LEU A 192 -8.18 3.91 -20.29
C LEU A 192 -7.34 5.02 -19.66
N PRO A 193 -7.96 6.12 -19.16
CA PRO A 193 -7.23 7.22 -18.53
C PRO A 193 -6.63 6.84 -17.17
N PHE A 194 -6.93 5.65 -16.67
CA PHE A 194 -6.53 5.15 -15.37
C PHE A 194 -5.99 3.72 -15.43
N LEU A 195 -5.21 3.36 -14.40
CA LEU A 195 -4.81 2.02 -14.06
C LEU A 195 -5.44 1.64 -12.72
N PHE A 196 -6.23 0.58 -12.71
CA PHE A 196 -6.86 0.06 -11.50
C PHE A 196 -6.10 -1.15 -10.97
N LYS A 197 -5.88 -1.21 -9.66
CA LYS A 197 -5.07 -2.25 -9.03
C LYS A 197 -5.67 -2.78 -7.74
N VAL A 198 -5.27 -4.01 -7.43
CA VAL A 198 -5.24 -4.52 -6.04
C VAL A 198 -3.79 -4.56 -5.60
N LEU A 199 -3.48 -3.98 -4.45
CA LEU A 199 -2.13 -3.93 -3.90
C LEU A 199 -2.10 -4.69 -2.57
N SER A 200 -1.06 -5.50 -2.35
CA SER A 200 -0.85 -6.29 -1.14
C SER A 200 0.55 -6.04 -0.58
N ALA A 201 0.65 -5.07 0.33
CA ALA A 201 1.92 -4.57 0.88
C ALA A 201 2.36 -5.35 2.13
N GLY A 202 3.41 -6.17 1.97
CA GLY A 202 4.08 -6.89 3.07
C GLY A 202 5.30 -6.13 3.64
N LYS A 203 5.87 -5.22 2.86
CA LYS A 203 6.90 -4.26 3.26
C LYS A 203 6.52 -2.86 2.81
N THR A 204 7.10 -1.86 3.47
CA THR A 204 6.89 -0.45 3.11
C THR A 204 7.43 -0.18 1.70
N LEU A 205 6.66 0.54 0.90
CA LEU A 205 7.10 1.06 -0.39
C LEU A 205 8.01 2.29 -0.19
N SER A 206 8.70 2.69 -1.24
CA SER A 206 9.53 3.90 -1.19
C SER A 206 8.68 5.12 -0.86
N ILE A 207 9.26 6.06 -0.10
CA ILE A 207 8.68 7.40 0.03
C ILE A 207 8.79 8.06 -1.33
N GLN A 208 7.66 8.55 -1.83
CA GLN A 208 7.53 9.05 -3.18
C GLN A 208 6.64 10.29 -3.24
N ALA A 209 6.86 11.08 -4.29
CA ALA A 209 5.94 12.12 -4.74
C ALA A 209 5.84 12.05 -6.27
N HIS A 210 4.70 12.47 -6.79
CA HIS A 210 4.43 12.47 -8.22
C HIS A 210 4.32 13.90 -8.74
N PRO A 211 5.01 14.25 -9.84
CA PRO A 211 4.92 15.60 -10.38
C PRO A 211 3.53 15.92 -10.88
N ASP A 212 3.15 17.21 -10.78
CA ASP A 212 2.02 17.72 -11.55
C ASP A 212 2.30 17.63 -13.05
N LYS A 213 1.27 17.87 -13.87
CA LYS A 213 1.33 17.68 -15.31
C LYS A 213 2.44 18.52 -15.97
N SER A 214 2.56 19.78 -15.56
CA SER A 214 3.54 20.72 -16.12
C SER A 214 4.98 20.33 -15.77
N LEU A 215 5.20 19.83 -14.55
CA LEU A 215 6.50 19.35 -14.12
C LEU A 215 6.85 18.01 -14.75
N ALA A 216 5.88 17.10 -14.90
CA ALA A 216 6.08 15.81 -15.58
C ALA A 216 6.55 15.98 -17.02
N GLU A 217 5.94 16.91 -17.77
CA GLU A 217 6.36 17.25 -19.14
C GLU A 217 7.82 17.73 -19.20
N ARG A 218 8.21 18.62 -18.28
CA ARG A 218 9.60 19.11 -18.21
C ARG A 218 10.57 18.01 -17.82
N LEU A 219 10.27 17.25 -16.76
CA LEU A 219 11.13 16.16 -16.28
C LEU A 219 11.34 15.07 -17.33
N HIS A 220 10.28 14.72 -18.08
CA HIS A 220 10.38 13.78 -19.19
C HIS A 220 11.25 14.32 -20.33
N SER A 221 11.10 15.60 -20.68
CA SER A 221 11.93 16.25 -21.69
C SER A 221 13.41 16.31 -21.28
N ASP A 222 13.67 16.64 -20.00
CA ASP A 222 15.03 16.84 -19.49
C ASP A 222 15.75 15.52 -19.20
N ASN A 223 15.04 14.50 -18.73
CA ASN A 223 15.59 13.19 -18.39
C ASN A 223 14.60 12.03 -18.62
N PRO A 224 14.38 11.63 -19.89
CA PRO A 224 13.40 10.60 -20.25
C PRO A 224 13.76 9.20 -19.74
N GLN A 225 15.00 8.97 -19.30
CA GLN A 225 15.42 7.70 -18.70
C GLN A 225 14.94 7.57 -17.25
N ALA A 226 14.87 8.68 -16.51
CA ALA A 226 14.36 8.69 -15.14
C ALA A 226 12.83 8.87 -15.10
N TYR A 227 12.27 9.60 -16.07
CA TYR A 227 10.84 9.94 -16.16
C TYR A 227 10.29 9.41 -17.47
N GLY A 228 9.55 8.29 -17.40
CA GLY A 228 9.20 7.51 -18.59
C GLY A 228 8.08 8.10 -19.45
N ASP A 229 7.34 9.07 -18.94
CA ASP A 229 6.20 9.69 -19.61
C ASP A 229 6.03 11.15 -19.18
N SER A 230 5.22 11.92 -19.92
CA SER A 230 4.91 13.32 -19.64
C SER A 230 3.64 13.51 -18.81
N ASN A 231 3.16 12.47 -18.11
CA ASN A 231 1.90 12.52 -17.41
C ASN A 231 2.06 12.70 -15.90
N HIS A 232 1.06 13.34 -15.28
CA HIS A 232 0.93 13.35 -13.84
C HIS A 232 0.38 12.02 -13.32
N LYS A 233 0.38 11.85 -12.00
CA LYS A 233 -0.05 10.61 -11.36
C LYS A 233 -0.85 10.89 -10.08
N PRO A 234 -2.07 11.44 -10.18
CA PRO A 234 -3.01 11.40 -9.07
C PRO A 234 -3.33 9.95 -8.71
N GLU A 235 -3.42 9.64 -7.42
CA GLU A 235 -3.67 8.30 -6.91
C GLU A 235 -4.74 8.33 -5.81
N MET A 236 -5.52 7.27 -5.70
CA MET A 236 -6.45 7.05 -4.59
C MET A 236 -6.36 5.61 -4.12
N ALA A 237 -6.35 5.43 -2.80
CA ALA A 237 -6.34 4.12 -2.17
C ALA A 237 -7.65 3.91 -1.40
N VAL A 238 -8.29 2.75 -1.56
CA VAL A 238 -9.43 2.29 -0.73
C VAL A 238 -9.01 1.03 0.01
N ALA A 239 -9.06 1.06 1.34
CA ALA A 239 -8.58 -0.04 2.17
C ALA A 239 -9.46 -1.28 2.09
N LEU A 240 -8.83 -2.44 1.83
CA LEU A 240 -9.47 -3.77 1.88
C LEU A 240 -9.24 -4.45 3.23
N THR A 241 -8.12 -4.16 3.87
CA THR A 241 -7.75 -4.58 5.22
C THR A 241 -7.31 -3.34 6.01
N PRO A 242 -7.13 -3.41 7.35
CA PRO A 242 -6.52 -2.31 8.08
C PRO A 242 -5.20 -1.92 7.41
N PHE A 243 -5.12 -0.68 6.94
CA PHE A 243 -4.04 -0.21 6.09
C PHE A 243 -3.25 0.90 6.76
N GLU A 244 -1.94 0.87 6.58
CA GLU A 244 -1.01 1.85 7.14
C GLU A 244 -0.30 2.59 6.01
N ALA A 245 -0.31 3.92 6.07
CA ALA A 245 0.33 4.78 5.08
C ALA A 245 1.02 5.97 5.76
N MET A 246 1.98 6.57 5.07
CA MET A 246 2.47 7.90 5.35
C MET A 246 2.01 8.82 4.22
N CYS A 247 1.46 10.01 4.52
CA CYS A 247 1.04 10.94 3.47
C CYS A 247 0.96 12.38 3.97
N GLY A 248 1.57 13.30 3.21
CA GLY A 248 1.61 14.73 3.50
C GLY A 248 2.42 15.07 4.76
N PHE A 249 2.87 16.32 4.86
CA PHE A 249 3.62 16.75 6.03
C PHE A 249 2.73 16.91 7.26
N ARG A 250 3.31 16.59 8.42
CA ARG A 250 2.78 16.95 9.73
C ARG A 250 2.67 18.46 9.85
N ARG A 251 1.85 18.90 10.81
CA ARG A 251 1.82 20.32 11.16
C ARG A 251 3.19 20.75 11.66
N ILE A 252 3.61 21.94 11.27
CA ILE A 252 4.96 22.44 11.57
C ILE A 252 5.23 22.47 13.08
N GLU A 253 4.21 22.72 13.90
CA GLU A 253 4.32 22.72 15.36
C GLU A 253 4.60 21.32 15.92
N GLU A 254 4.05 20.26 15.30
CA GLU A 254 4.34 18.88 15.67
C GLU A 254 5.79 18.53 15.33
N ILE A 255 6.27 18.95 14.16
CA ILE A 255 7.66 18.79 13.74
C ILE A 255 8.59 19.53 14.70
N ALA A 256 8.23 20.75 15.12
CA ALA A 256 8.99 21.55 16.08
C ALA A 256 9.14 20.84 17.44
N VAL A 257 8.07 20.19 17.92
CA VAL A 257 8.11 19.36 19.14
C VAL A 257 9.02 18.15 18.94
N LEU A 258 8.91 17.47 17.80
CA LEU A 258 9.73 16.30 17.48
C LEU A 258 11.22 16.63 17.35
N LEU A 259 11.58 17.78 16.78
CA LEU A 259 12.95 18.30 16.75
C LEU A 259 13.53 18.46 18.16
N LYS A 260 12.76 19.06 19.08
CA LYS A 260 13.16 19.22 20.48
C LYS A 260 13.29 17.88 21.21
N LYS A 261 12.38 16.95 20.94
CA LYS A 261 12.32 15.65 21.63
C LYS A 261 13.39 14.67 21.16
N HIS A 262 13.79 14.74 19.88
CA HIS A 262 14.65 13.75 19.25
C HIS A 262 15.96 14.38 18.78
N PRO A 263 16.99 14.44 19.65
CA PRO A 263 18.27 15.08 19.30
C PRO A 263 18.98 14.40 18.15
N GLU A 264 18.76 13.10 17.92
CA GLU A 264 19.33 12.37 16.78
C GLU A 264 18.72 12.83 15.46
N PHE A 265 17.41 13.09 15.47
CA PHE A 265 16.69 13.65 14.32
C PHE A 265 17.14 15.09 14.05
N ALA A 266 17.17 15.94 15.08
CA ALA A 266 17.67 17.31 14.98
C ALA A 266 19.14 17.36 14.53
N ALA A 267 19.98 16.43 14.96
CA ALA A 267 21.37 16.36 14.52
C ALA A 267 21.53 16.14 13.01
N CYS A 268 20.52 15.59 12.32
CA CYS A 268 20.53 15.40 10.87
C CYS A 268 20.18 16.67 10.09
N ILE A 269 19.92 17.79 10.76
CA ILE A 269 19.36 19.01 10.16
C ILE A 269 20.23 20.20 10.57
N ASP A 270 20.40 21.18 9.70
CA ASP A 270 21.14 22.41 9.98
C ASP A 270 20.41 23.27 11.02
N LYS A 271 21.18 23.99 11.84
CA LYS A 271 20.62 24.72 12.99
C LYS A 271 19.71 25.86 12.54
N GLU A 272 20.07 26.50 11.45
CA GLU A 272 19.32 27.59 10.82
C GLU A 272 17.93 27.10 10.41
N ALA A 273 17.86 25.98 9.69
CA ALA A 273 16.60 25.36 9.28
C ALA A 273 15.75 24.89 10.49
N GLN A 274 16.38 24.41 11.56
CA GLN A 274 15.68 24.07 12.80
C GLN A 274 15.05 25.31 13.45
N LEU A 275 15.74 26.44 13.46
CA LEU A 275 15.26 27.68 14.08
C LEU A 275 14.08 28.30 13.32
N GLU A 276 14.11 28.25 11.97
CA GLU A 276 13.05 28.77 11.11
C GLU A 276 11.67 28.20 11.45
N VAL A 277 11.61 26.91 11.79
CA VAL A 277 10.38 26.21 12.21
C VAL A 277 9.75 26.80 13.47
N PHE A 278 10.53 27.41 14.36
CA PHE A 278 10.02 28.03 15.60
C PHE A 278 9.59 29.48 15.43
N VAL A 279 10.02 30.14 14.35
CA VAL A 279 9.74 31.56 14.10
C VAL A 279 8.70 31.78 13.00
N ALA A 280 8.45 30.78 12.15
CA ALA A 280 7.45 30.85 11.10
C ALA A 280 6.04 31.04 11.68
N GLY A 281 5.38 32.13 11.29
CA GLY A 281 4.12 32.58 11.89
C GLY A 281 2.89 32.44 11.00
N ASP A 282 3.07 32.53 9.68
CA ASP A 282 2.02 32.43 8.66
C ASP A 282 2.26 31.28 7.69
N GLU A 283 1.24 30.83 6.96
CA GLU A 283 1.32 29.65 6.06
C GLU A 283 2.47 29.75 5.04
N PRO A 284 2.70 30.86 4.31
CA PRO A 284 3.86 30.99 3.42
C PRO A 284 5.20 30.82 4.13
N SER A 285 5.39 31.47 5.27
CA SER A 285 6.64 31.35 6.05
C SER A 285 6.84 29.93 6.61
N GLN A 286 5.75 29.25 6.99
CA GLN A 286 5.78 27.87 7.46
C GLN A 286 6.16 26.90 6.34
N ALA A 287 5.59 27.05 5.15
CA ALA A 287 5.95 26.25 3.98
C ALA A 287 7.43 26.44 3.60
N ALA A 288 7.93 27.68 3.63
CA ALA A 288 9.34 27.98 3.37
C ALA A 288 10.28 27.37 4.41
N ALA A 289 9.96 27.50 5.70
CA ALA A 289 10.74 26.91 6.79
C ALA A 289 10.76 25.37 6.69
N LEU A 290 9.60 24.77 6.41
CA LEU A 290 9.49 23.32 6.24
C LEU A 290 10.26 22.82 5.01
N LYS A 291 10.25 23.58 3.91
CA LYS A 291 11.07 23.32 2.73
C LYS A 291 12.56 23.30 3.03
N HIS A 292 13.04 24.32 3.75
CA HIS A 292 14.44 24.39 4.16
C HIS A 292 14.79 23.25 5.12
N LEU A 293 13.94 22.97 6.12
CA LEU A 293 14.10 21.87 7.06
C LEU A 293 14.21 20.51 6.36
N PHE A 294 13.27 20.21 5.47
CA PHE A 294 13.25 18.97 4.72
C PHE A 294 14.44 18.88 3.76
N GLY A 295 14.76 19.95 3.05
CA GLY A 295 15.93 20.02 2.16
C GLY A 295 17.25 19.77 2.89
N SER A 296 17.42 20.35 4.09
CA SER A 296 18.58 20.12 4.95
C SER A 296 18.67 18.66 5.40
N PHE A 297 17.55 18.06 5.83
CA PHE A 297 17.51 16.63 6.18
C PHE A 297 17.87 15.73 5.00
N MET A 298 17.29 16.00 3.82
CA MET A 298 17.54 15.23 2.59
C MET A 298 18.97 15.36 2.08
N SER A 299 19.67 16.43 2.44
CA SER A 299 21.07 16.69 2.09
C SER A 299 22.05 16.25 3.18
N CYS A 300 21.56 15.69 4.30
CA CYS A 300 22.39 15.23 5.39
C CYS A 300 23.38 14.15 4.91
N PRO A 301 24.69 14.27 5.20
CA PRO A 301 25.66 13.26 4.81
C PRO A 301 25.28 11.88 5.33
N GLU A 302 25.36 10.86 4.46
CA GLU A 302 24.87 9.51 4.73
C GLU A 302 25.48 8.91 6.01
N GLU A 303 26.79 9.09 6.22
CA GLU A 303 27.47 8.61 7.43
C GLU A 303 26.93 9.27 8.72
N LYS A 304 26.58 10.56 8.64
CA LYS A 304 25.98 11.29 9.75
C LYS A 304 24.57 10.76 10.01
N SER A 305 23.71 10.67 8.99
CA SER A 305 22.34 10.19 9.15
C SER A 305 22.28 8.73 9.63
N LYS A 306 23.16 7.85 9.13
CA LYS A 306 23.27 6.45 9.56
C LYS A 306 23.63 6.33 11.04
N LYS A 307 24.62 7.12 11.49
CA LYS A 307 25.04 7.16 12.88
C LYS A 307 23.89 7.63 13.77
N GLN A 308 23.22 8.73 13.40
CA GLN A 308 22.11 9.27 14.18
C GLN A 308 20.90 8.33 14.21
N LEU A 309 20.55 7.71 13.09
CA LEU A 309 19.49 6.70 13.05
C LEU A 309 19.81 5.53 13.99
N SER A 310 21.06 5.06 14.00
CA SER A 310 21.46 3.96 14.89
C SER A 310 21.34 4.33 16.38
N LEU A 311 21.66 5.57 16.76
CA LEU A 311 21.46 6.09 18.12
C LEU A 311 19.97 6.19 18.47
N LEU A 312 19.17 6.74 17.54
CA LEU A 312 17.73 6.86 17.68
C LEU A 312 17.08 5.49 17.91
N LEU A 313 17.42 4.50 17.10
CA LEU A 313 16.85 3.16 17.21
C LEU A 313 17.17 2.51 18.56
N LYS A 314 18.41 2.66 19.07
CA LYS A 314 18.78 2.16 20.40
C LYS A 314 17.93 2.82 21.49
N ARG A 315 17.74 4.14 21.42
CA ARG A 315 16.91 4.87 22.37
C ARG A 315 15.44 4.45 22.28
N LEU A 316 14.87 4.41 21.08
CA LEU A 316 13.48 4.01 20.86
C LEU A 316 13.22 2.55 21.30
N GLN A 317 14.16 1.62 21.06
CA GLN A 317 14.05 0.24 21.55
C GLN A 317 14.00 0.17 23.07
N TYR A 318 14.84 0.96 23.76
CA TYR A 318 14.81 1.06 25.21
C TYR A 318 13.48 1.67 25.70
N GLU A 319 13.04 2.78 25.10
CA GLU A 319 11.78 3.47 25.41
C GLU A 319 10.56 2.58 25.20
N GLN A 320 10.57 1.67 24.22
CA GLN A 320 9.49 0.71 23.97
C GLN A 320 9.60 -0.57 24.82
N SER A 321 10.68 -0.76 25.59
CA SER A 321 10.87 -1.95 26.42
C SER A 321 10.00 -1.92 27.68
N ALA A 322 9.81 -3.09 28.30
CA ALA A 322 9.12 -3.21 29.59
C ALA A 322 9.87 -2.52 30.75
N ASN A 323 11.15 -2.21 30.57
CA ASN A 323 12.01 -1.60 31.59
C ASN A 323 11.91 -0.07 31.61
N HIS A 324 11.31 0.53 30.58
CA HIS A 324 11.09 1.96 30.52
C HIS A 324 9.74 2.31 31.16
N PRO A 325 9.67 3.27 32.10
CA PRO A 325 8.41 3.75 32.62
C PRO A 325 7.57 4.33 31.48
N HIS A 326 6.37 3.82 31.27
CA HIS A 326 5.45 4.32 30.25
C HIS A 326 4.43 5.25 30.91
N PRO A 327 4.71 6.56 31.06
CA PRO A 327 3.74 7.48 31.64
C PRO A 327 2.45 7.45 30.81
N HIS A 328 1.31 7.43 31.48
CA HIS A 328 -0.01 7.46 30.82
C HIS A 328 -0.28 8.78 30.08
N GLU A 329 0.56 9.80 30.30
CA GLU A 329 0.43 11.15 29.74
C GLU A 329 1.03 11.31 28.34
N GLU A 330 1.80 10.33 27.85
CA GLU A 330 2.34 10.40 26.49
C GLU A 330 1.22 10.30 25.45
N PRO A 331 1.19 11.20 24.44
CA PRO A 331 0.23 11.12 23.37
C PRO A 331 0.32 9.77 22.63
N PRO A 332 -0.80 9.05 22.43
CA PRO A 332 -0.78 7.73 21.78
C PRO A 332 -0.13 7.69 20.39
N TRP A 333 -0.11 8.83 19.67
CA TRP A 333 0.50 8.95 18.35
C TRP A 333 2.04 8.87 18.39
N GLU A 334 2.69 9.28 19.48
CA GLU A 334 4.15 9.23 19.61
C GLU A 334 4.65 7.79 19.68
N ARG A 335 3.95 6.94 20.43
CA ARG A 335 4.26 5.50 20.48
C ARG A 335 4.04 4.82 19.13
N LYS A 336 3.02 5.24 18.38
CA LYS A 336 2.79 4.75 17.01
C LYS A 336 3.95 5.16 16.09
N CYS A 337 4.41 6.42 16.19
CA CYS A 337 5.55 6.94 15.46
C CYS A 337 6.84 6.14 15.76
N ALA A 338 7.15 5.90 17.04
CA ALA A 338 8.31 5.11 17.44
C ALA A 338 8.27 3.68 16.88
N ARG A 339 7.12 3.00 16.97
CA ARG A 339 6.94 1.65 16.39
C ARG A 339 7.07 1.65 14.87
N ALA A 340 6.53 2.67 14.19
CA ALA A 340 6.69 2.83 12.77
C ALA A 340 8.17 2.94 12.40
N ILE A 341 8.93 3.85 13.03
CA ILE A 341 10.37 4.03 12.77
C ILE A 341 11.15 2.72 12.96
N LEU A 342 10.89 1.99 14.06
CA LEU A 342 11.54 0.70 14.32
C LEU A 342 11.25 -0.32 13.21
N ARG A 343 9.99 -0.41 12.76
CA ARG A 343 9.61 -1.29 11.64
C ARG A 343 10.26 -0.87 10.33
N LEU A 344 10.25 0.42 10.01
CA LEU A 344 10.85 0.95 8.78
C LEU A 344 12.35 0.67 8.74
N ALA A 345 13.06 0.91 9.83
CA ALA A 345 14.50 0.63 9.92
C ALA A 345 14.83 -0.87 9.89
N GLN A 346 13.92 -1.74 10.35
CA GLN A 346 14.08 -3.19 10.18
C GLN A 346 13.97 -3.60 8.70
N GLN A 347 13.06 -2.98 7.95
CA GLN A 347 12.85 -3.26 6.52
C GLN A 347 13.92 -2.60 5.63
N PHE A 348 14.41 -1.43 6.03
CA PHE A 348 15.42 -0.63 5.34
C PHE A 348 16.54 -0.22 6.32
N PRO A 349 17.44 -1.15 6.68
CA PRO A 349 18.56 -0.84 7.56
C PRO A 349 19.38 0.31 7.02
N HIS A 350 19.76 1.24 7.90
CA HIS A 350 20.61 2.39 7.58
C HIS A 350 19.99 3.48 6.68
N ASP A 351 18.75 3.31 6.20
CA ASP A 351 18.07 4.33 5.39
C ASP A 351 17.47 5.43 6.29
N ALA A 352 17.91 6.68 6.10
CA ALA A 352 17.42 7.83 6.85
C ALA A 352 15.91 8.07 6.69
N GLY A 353 15.31 7.58 5.60
CA GLY A 353 13.86 7.58 5.37
C GLY A 353 13.08 6.85 6.46
N ALA A 354 13.72 6.00 7.28
CA ALA A 354 13.07 5.43 8.46
C ALA A 354 12.62 6.50 9.48
N MET A 355 13.20 7.71 9.46
CA MET A 355 12.78 8.86 10.27
C MET A 355 11.64 9.67 9.64
N ALA A 356 11.17 9.30 8.45
CA ALA A 356 10.06 10.00 7.78
C ALA A 356 8.77 10.13 8.60
N PRO A 357 8.41 9.21 9.52
CA PRO A 357 7.29 9.42 10.43
C PRO A 357 7.39 10.69 11.29
N PHE A 358 8.57 11.33 11.41
CA PHE A 358 8.71 12.63 12.06
C PHE A 358 8.34 13.82 11.16
N PHE A 359 8.41 13.65 9.83
CA PHE A 359 7.97 14.65 8.86
C PHE A 359 6.54 14.41 8.39
N LEU A 360 6.15 13.16 8.18
CA LEU A 360 4.92 12.78 7.49
C LEU A 360 3.85 12.29 8.45
N ASN A 361 2.58 12.54 8.11
CA ASN A 361 1.47 11.99 8.87
C ASN A 361 1.42 10.48 8.70
N TYR A 362 1.37 9.76 9.82
CA TYR A 362 1.23 8.31 9.83
C TYR A 362 -0.25 7.94 9.98
N LEU A 363 -0.83 7.45 8.90
CA LEU A 363 -2.26 7.17 8.74
C LEU A 363 -2.56 5.71 9.07
N LEU A 364 -3.65 5.50 9.81
CA LEU A 364 -4.28 4.19 10.00
C LEU A 364 -5.65 4.28 9.36
N ILE A 365 -5.89 3.46 8.35
CA ILE A 365 -7.07 3.53 7.49
C ILE A 365 -7.85 2.23 7.67
N ALA A 366 -9.12 2.33 8.05
CA ALA A 366 -9.99 1.18 8.26
C ALA A 366 -10.48 0.62 6.91
N PRO A 367 -10.81 -0.68 6.82
CA PRO A 367 -11.42 -1.24 5.61
C PRO A 367 -12.65 -0.44 5.15
N GLY A 368 -12.72 -0.09 3.87
CA GLY A 368 -13.76 0.75 3.27
C GLY A 368 -13.50 2.26 3.39
N GLU A 369 -12.50 2.70 4.16
CA GLU A 369 -12.01 4.07 4.11
C GLU A 369 -11.00 4.24 2.98
N SER A 370 -10.85 5.48 2.52
CA SER A 370 -10.02 5.86 1.41
C SER A 370 -9.29 7.18 1.67
N PHE A 371 -8.25 7.43 0.89
CA PHE A 371 -7.59 8.73 0.82
C PHE A 371 -7.02 8.96 -0.58
N PHE A 372 -6.91 10.24 -0.93
CA PHE A 372 -6.36 10.70 -2.20
C PHE A 372 -4.97 11.31 -2.00
N MET A 373 -4.05 11.00 -2.92
CA MET A 373 -2.71 11.58 -2.97
C MET A 373 -2.64 12.52 -4.16
N ALA A 374 -2.57 13.81 -3.86
CA ALA A 374 -2.41 14.84 -4.87
C ALA A 374 -0.99 14.83 -5.45
N ALA A 375 -0.83 15.46 -6.62
CA ALA A 375 0.49 15.75 -7.16
C ALA A 375 1.32 16.57 -6.15
N ASN A 376 2.63 16.38 -6.19
CA ASN A 376 3.61 17.09 -5.38
C ASN A 376 3.46 16.85 -3.86
N GLU A 377 2.77 15.78 -3.43
CA GLU A 377 2.65 15.38 -2.02
C GLU A 377 3.48 14.13 -1.71
N PRO A 378 4.29 14.13 -0.62
CA PRO A 378 5.09 12.98 -0.26
C PRO A 378 4.24 11.92 0.45
N HIS A 379 4.36 10.67 0.04
CA HIS A 379 3.62 9.55 0.63
C HIS A 379 4.36 8.21 0.50
N ALA A 380 3.94 7.22 1.27
CA ALA A 380 4.40 5.83 1.19
C ALA A 380 3.35 4.89 1.76
N TYR A 381 3.09 3.77 1.09
CA TYR A 381 2.30 2.67 1.66
C TYR A 381 3.18 1.81 2.55
N VAL A 382 2.72 1.51 3.76
CA VAL A 382 3.54 0.87 4.79
C VAL A 382 3.17 -0.60 4.96
N ALA A 383 1.88 -0.91 5.12
CA ALA A 383 1.41 -2.29 5.27
C ALA A 383 -0.11 -2.42 5.04
N GLY A 384 -0.53 -3.58 4.53
CA GLY A 384 -1.93 -3.95 4.35
C GLY A 384 -2.31 -4.07 2.88
N GLU A 385 -3.61 -4.17 2.61
CA GLU A 385 -4.14 -4.42 1.26
C GLU A 385 -5.17 -3.35 0.88
N ILE A 386 -5.07 -2.86 -0.35
CA ILE A 386 -5.91 -1.77 -0.87
C ILE A 386 -6.37 -2.07 -2.30
N LEU A 387 -7.46 -1.42 -2.70
CA LEU A 387 -7.68 -1.05 -4.08
C LEU A 387 -6.93 0.24 -4.33
N GLU A 388 -6.21 0.34 -5.44
CA GLU A 388 -5.58 1.58 -5.89
C GLU A 388 -6.12 1.93 -7.27
N CYS A 389 -6.48 3.20 -7.48
CA CYS A 389 -6.73 3.74 -8.81
C CYS A 389 -5.83 4.95 -9.01
N MET A 390 -5.22 5.05 -10.18
CA MET A 390 -4.26 6.10 -10.50
C MET A 390 -4.36 6.47 -11.98
N ALA A 391 -3.96 7.70 -12.34
CA ALA A 391 -3.73 8.02 -13.74
C ALA A 391 -2.61 7.15 -14.33
N CYS A 392 -2.66 6.89 -15.63
CA CYS A 392 -1.61 6.13 -16.33
C CYS A 392 -0.29 6.96 -16.39
N SER A 393 0.62 6.71 -15.44
CA SER A 393 1.97 7.25 -15.39
C SER A 393 2.91 6.38 -14.54
N ASP A 394 4.18 6.36 -14.90
CA ASP A 394 5.27 5.72 -14.16
C ASP A 394 6.21 6.73 -13.47
N ASN A 395 5.89 8.02 -13.52
CA ASN A 395 6.72 9.07 -12.92
C ASN A 395 6.71 9.00 -11.39
N VAL A 396 7.89 8.80 -10.79
CA VAL A 396 8.06 8.69 -9.34
C VAL A 396 9.34 9.39 -8.91
N VAL A 397 9.23 10.44 -8.08
CA VAL A 397 10.38 11.07 -7.41
C VAL A 397 10.49 10.51 -6.00
N ARG A 398 11.61 9.86 -5.68
CA ARG A 398 11.78 9.13 -4.40
C ARG A 398 12.54 9.94 -3.36
N ALA A 399 12.11 9.82 -2.10
CA ALA A 399 12.68 10.49 -0.94
C ALA A 399 13.38 9.55 0.06
N GLY A 400 13.20 8.23 -0.04
CA GLY A 400 13.82 7.29 0.90
C GLY A 400 13.10 5.95 0.94
N LEU A 401 13.55 5.06 1.83
CA LEU A 401 13.07 3.68 1.93
C LEU A 401 13.24 2.95 0.58
N THR A 402 14.39 3.17 -0.05
CA THR A 402 14.65 2.66 -1.40
C THR A 402 16.14 2.60 -1.72
N PRO A 403 16.59 1.52 -2.39
CA PRO A 403 17.93 1.49 -2.97
C PRO A 403 18.00 2.20 -4.34
N LYS A 404 16.84 2.62 -4.90
CA LYS A 404 16.77 3.23 -6.23
C LYS A 404 17.23 4.69 -6.20
N PHE A 405 17.43 5.26 -7.40
CA PHE A 405 17.76 6.66 -7.60
C PHE A 405 16.79 7.61 -6.87
N LYS A 406 17.36 8.65 -6.24
CA LYS A 406 16.66 9.71 -5.49
C LYS A 406 17.07 11.06 -6.09
N ASP A 407 16.14 11.71 -6.77
CA ASP A 407 16.34 13.06 -7.32
C ASP A 407 16.00 14.10 -6.26
N VAL A 408 16.94 14.33 -5.34
CA VAL A 408 16.74 15.23 -4.18
C VAL A 408 16.45 16.67 -4.60
N PRO A 409 17.16 17.29 -5.57
CA PRO A 409 16.85 18.65 -6.00
C PRO A 409 15.43 18.80 -6.53
N ASN A 410 14.99 17.93 -7.45
CA ASN A 410 13.63 17.98 -7.97
C ASN A 410 12.60 17.72 -6.88
N LEU A 411 12.84 16.72 -6.01
CA LEU A 411 11.99 16.43 -4.86
C LEU A 411 11.77 17.65 -3.98
N VAL A 412 12.85 18.27 -3.48
CA VAL A 412 12.73 19.43 -2.57
C VAL A 412 12.09 20.63 -3.29
N SER A 413 12.32 20.76 -4.59
CA SER A 413 11.74 21.88 -5.35
C SER A 413 10.24 21.74 -5.56
N MET A 414 9.76 20.53 -5.84
CA MET A 414 8.41 20.26 -6.35
C MET A 414 7.35 20.19 -5.26
N LEU A 415 7.70 19.76 -4.04
CA LEU A 415 6.72 19.51 -3.00
C LEU A 415 5.94 20.78 -2.63
N THR A 416 4.66 20.62 -2.31
CA THR A 416 3.76 21.73 -1.94
C THR A 416 4.08 22.30 -0.56
N TYR A 417 4.65 21.47 0.34
CA TYR A 417 4.82 21.76 1.76
C TYR A 417 3.51 22.11 2.49
N SER A 418 2.39 21.60 1.97
CA SER A 418 1.11 21.63 2.68
C SER A 418 1.18 20.75 3.95
N THR A 419 0.45 21.13 5.00
CA THR A 419 0.45 20.40 6.28
C THR A 419 -0.96 19.93 6.64
N GLY A 420 -1.04 18.89 7.48
CA GLY A 420 -2.31 18.38 8.03
C GLY A 420 -2.79 17.05 7.46
N GLY A 421 -2.10 16.51 6.45
CA GLY A 421 -2.38 15.20 5.85
C GLY A 421 -3.64 15.16 4.98
N PRO A 422 -3.86 14.07 4.23
CA PRO A 422 -5.04 13.94 3.38
C PRO A 422 -6.30 13.73 4.23
N SER A 423 -7.45 14.05 3.62
CA SER A 423 -8.75 13.68 4.20
C SER A 423 -8.99 12.17 4.04
N ILE A 424 -9.56 11.55 5.07
CA ILE A 424 -10.01 10.16 5.04
C ILE A 424 -11.51 10.14 4.72
N ASP A 425 -11.89 9.37 3.70
CA ASP A 425 -13.25 9.33 3.15
C ASP A 425 -13.81 7.90 3.17
N SER A 426 -15.06 7.72 3.57
CA SER A 426 -15.72 6.39 3.68
C SER A 426 -16.65 6.08 2.49
N GLY A 427 -16.55 6.85 1.43
CA GLY A 427 -17.45 6.86 0.28
C GLY A 427 -18.75 7.62 0.57
N THR A 428 -19.47 7.95 -0.51
CA THR A 428 -20.85 8.44 -0.44
C THR A 428 -21.80 7.48 -1.16
N PRO A 429 -23.01 7.25 -0.62
CA PRO A 429 -24.03 6.49 -1.35
C PRO A 429 -24.26 7.06 -2.75
N ALA A 430 -24.38 6.18 -3.73
CA ALA A 430 -24.60 6.53 -5.13
C ALA A 430 -25.90 5.93 -5.65
N TYR A 431 -26.47 6.57 -6.66
CA TYR A 431 -27.67 6.09 -7.38
C TYR A 431 -28.89 5.82 -6.48
N GLY A 432 -28.96 6.44 -5.30
CA GLY A 432 -30.04 6.24 -4.34
C GLY A 432 -30.00 4.89 -3.61
N ASP A 433 -28.86 4.18 -3.63
CA ASP A 433 -28.69 2.89 -2.96
C ASP A 433 -27.44 2.90 -2.07
N ASP A 434 -27.64 2.76 -0.75
CA ASP A 434 -26.57 2.75 0.26
C ASP A 434 -25.62 1.54 0.15
N ARG A 435 -25.96 0.57 -0.71
CA ARG A 435 -25.10 -0.56 -1.05
C ARG A 435 -24.04 -0.22 -2.09
N ILE A 436 -24.16 0.92 -2.76
CA ILE A 436 -23.21 1.43 -3.76
C ILE A 436 -22.51 2.64 -3.17
N MET A 437 -21.26 2.44 -2.73
CA MET A 437 -20.42 3.50 -2.18
C MET A 437 -19.51 4.05 -3.26
N ARG A 438 -19.49 5.38 -3.42
CA ARG A 438 -18.70 6.09 -4.43
C ARG A 438 -17.58 6.92 -3.80
N TYR A 439 -16.40 6.79 -4.39
CA TYR A 439 -15.17 7.46 -4.01
C TYR A 439 -14.69 8.31 -5.19
N THR A 440 -14.88 9.62 -5.10
CA THR A 440 -14.67 10.59 -6.17
C THR A 440 -13.49 11.49 -5.80
N PRO A 441 -12.29 11.30 -6.38
CA PRO A 441 -11.16 12.19 -6.19
C PRO A 441 -11.35 13.51 -6.98
N PRO A 442 -10.58 14.57 -6.66
CA PRO A 442 -10.59 15.82 -7.40
C PRO A 442 -9.71 15.74 -8.67
N CYS A 443 -9.89 14.70 -9.49
CA CYS A 443 -9.18 14.52 -10.76
C CYS A 443 -10.09 13.84 -11.80
N PRO A 444 -9.96 14.15 -13.11
CA PRO A 444 -10.86 13.63 -14.13
C PRO A 444 -10.63 12.15 -14.47
N GLU A 445 -9.46 11.59 -14.16
CA GLU A 445 -9.03 10.30 -14.71
C GLU A 445 -9.84 9.13 -14.18
N PHE A 446 -10.29 9.16 -12.93
CA PHE A 446 -10.97 8.00 -12.33
C PHE A 446 -11.91 8.32 -11.17
N GLU A 447 -12.91 7.46 -11.03
CA GLU A 447 -13.79 7.30 -9.87
C GLU A 447 -13.88 5.81 -9.53
N VAL A 448 -14.07 5.49 -8.25
CA VAL A 448 -14.24 4.09 -7.80
C VAL A 448 -15.60 3.93 -7.12
N LEU A 449 -16.31 2.87 -7.49
CA LEU A 449 -17.52 2.39 -6.81
C LEU A 449 -17.20 1.09 -6.09
N VAL A 450 -17.67 0.94 -4.85
CA VAL A 450 -17.69 -0.33 -4.13
C VAL A 450 -19.14 -0.74 -3.92
N VAL A 451 -19.53 -1.88 -4.49
CA VAL A 451 -20.90 -2.38 -4.46
C VAL A 451 -20.97 -3.62 -3.58
N THR A 452 -21.93 -3.64 -2.65
CA THR A 452 -22.16 -4.78 -1.73
C THR A 452 -23.57 -5.34 -1.91
N CYS A 453 -23.71 -6.61 -2.32
CA CYS A 453 -24.99 -7.29 -2.43
C CYS A 453 -25.07 -8.45 -1.42
N ASN A 454 -26.06 -8.45 -0.52
CA ASN A 454 -26.16 -9.49 0.51
C ASN A 454 -26.79 -10.78 -0.02
N PRO A 455 -26.61 -11.92 0.68
CA PRO A 455 -27.31 -13.16 0.33
C PRO A 455 -28.83 -12.97 0.25
N GLY A 456 -29.44 -13.47 -0.83
CA GLY A 456 -30.88 -13.36 -1.09
C GLY A 456 -31.28 -12.05 -1.78
N GLU A 457 -30.37 -11.09 -1.92
CA GLU A 457 -30.62 -9.84 -2.60
C GLU A 457 -30.29 -9.89 -4.10
N SER A 458 -30.93 -8.99 -4.83
CA SER A 458 -30.54 -8.54 -6.16
C SER A 458 -30.28 -7.03 -6.11
N LEU A 459 -29.29 -6.57 -6.88
CA LEU A 459 -28.92 -5.17 -6.99
C LEU A 459 -28.65 -4.86 -8.47
N VAL A 460 -29.24 -3.78 -8.98
CA VAL A 460 -29.00 -3.32 -10.36
C VAL A 460 -28.12 -2.09 -10.30
N MET A 461 -26.89 -2.19 -10.79
CA MET A 461 -26.04 -1.03 -11.01
C MET A 461 -26.49 -0.36 -12.30
N PRO A 462 -26.70 0.96 -12.30
CA PRO A 462 -27.17 1.66 -13.49
C PRO A 462 -26.15 1.56 -14.62
N LYS A 463 -26.64 1.84 -15.83
CA LYS A 463 -25.80 2.01 -17.00
C LYS A 463 -24.78 3.11 -16.77
N LEU A 464 -23.54 2.84 -17.16
CA LEU A 464 -22.45 3.81 -17.15
C LEU A 464 -22.28 4.41 -18.55
N ASP A 465 -22.11 5.72 -18.62
CA ASP A 465 -21.89 6.47 -19.86
C ASP A 465 -20.42 6.47 -20.32
N VAL A 466 -19.55 5.79 -19.58
CA VAL A 466 -18.12 5.59 -19.84
C VAL A 466 -17.76 4.11 -19.75
N PRO A 467 -16.68 3.66 -20.40
CA PRO A 467 -16.15 2.32 -20.17
C PRO A 467 -15.71 2.15 -18.71
N ALA A 468 -15.86 0.94 -18.19
CA ALA A 468 -15.45 0.62 -16.82
C ALA A 468 -14.77 -0.75 -16.75
N VAL A 469 -14.00 -0.96 -15.69
CA VAL A 469 -13.52 -2.28 -15.30
C VAL A 469 -14.00 -2.58 -13.89
N PHE A 470 -14.23 -3.84 -13.57
CA PHE A 470 -14.49 -4.21 -12.18
C PHE A 470 -13.81 -5.52 -11.78
N ILE A 471 -13.57 -5.64 -10.48
CA ILE A 471 -13.08 -6.84 -9.83
C ILE A 471 -14.05 -7.29 -8.75
N VAL A 472 -14.22 -8.60 -8.63
CA VAL A 472 -14.89 -9.19 -7.48
C VAL A 472 -13.91 -9.25 -6.31
N ILE A 473 -14.20 -8.54 -5.23
CA ILE A 473 -13.32 -8.44 -4.06
C ILE A 473 -13.60 -9.62 -3.10
N GLU A 474 -14.87 -9.88 -2.81
CA GLU A 474 -15.28 -10.85 -1.80
C GLU A 474 -16.58 -11.54 -2.21
N GLY A 475 -16.81 -12.73 -1.64
CA GLY A 475 -18.03 -13.49 -1.84
C GLY A 475 -18.19 -14.07 -3.23
N SER A 476 -19.42 -14.43 -3.57
CA SER A 476 -19.74 -15.00 -4.89
C SER A 476 -21.17 -14.71 -5.27
N GLY A 477 -21.41 -14.49 -6.55
CA GLY A 477 -22.73 -14.24 -7.09
C GLY A 477 -22.73 -14.45 -8.60
N SER A 478 -23.67 -13.83 -9.28
CA SER A 478 -23.74 -13.87 -10.73
C SER A 478 -24.37 -12.63 -11.31
N THR A 479 -24.07 -12.36 -12.58
CA THR A 479 -24.82 -11.42 -13.41
C THR A 479 -25.31 -12.13 -14.66
N ASP A 480 -26.42 -11.66 -15.21
CA ASP A 480 -26.91 -12.10 -16.51
C ASP A 480 -26.46 -11.06 -17.54
N ASN A 481 -25.79 -11.54 -18.58
CA ASN A 481 -25.28 -10.73 -19.67
C ASN A 481 -26.40 -10.54 -20.73
N GLU A 482 -26.28 -9.53 -21.61
CA GLU A 482 -27.35 -9.19 -22.57
C GLU A 482 -27.69 -10.33 -23.55
N ASP A 483 -26.73 -11.21 -23.81
CA ASP A 483 -26.87 -12.42 -24.61
C ASP A 483 -27.57 -13.58 -23.87
N GLY A 484 -28.03 -13.35 -22.62
CA GLY A 484 -28.63 -14.35 -21.75
C GLY A 484 -27.60 -15.25 -21.07
N GLN A 485 -26.29 -15.00 -21.25
CA GLN A 485 -25.24 -15.78 -20.59
C GLN A 485 -25.09 -15.37 -19.13
N ARG A 486 -25.11 -16.36 -18.23
CA ARG A 486 -24.86 -16.11 -16.81
C ARG A 486 -23.37 -16.13 -16.49
N LEU A 487 -22.83 -15.01 -16.04
CA LEU A 487 -21.44 -14.88 -15.58
C LEU A 487 -21.36 -15.15 -14.07
N VAL A 488 -20.54 -16.12 -13.69
CA VAL A 488 -20.29 -16.46 -12.27
C VAL A 488 -19.18 -15.58 -11.71
N MET A 489 -19.50 -14.83 -10.67
CA MET A 489 -18.59 -13.93 -9.98
C MET A 489 -17.94 -14.61 -8.77
N ARG A 490 -16.61 -14.56 -8.71
CA ARG A 490 -15.77 -15.09 -7.63
C ARG A 490 -14.59 -14.17 -7.38
N PRO A 491 -14.04 -14.11 -6.15
CA PRO A 491 -13.02 -13.14 -5.78
C PRO A 491 -11.79 -13.22 -6.69
N GLY A 492 -11.34 -12.09 -7.21
CA GLY A 492 -10.23 -12.00 -8.15
C GLY A 492 -10.63 -11.94 -9.61
N ARG A 493 -11.83 -12.44 -9.98
CA ARG A 493 -12.31 -12.33 -11.36
C ARG A 493 -12.54 -10.88 -11.74
N THR A 494 -11.99 -10.49 -12.88
CA THR A 494 -12.06 -9.14 -13.43
C THR A 494 -12.86 -9.11 -14.72
N TYR A 495 -13.49 -7.97 -15.00
CA TYR A 495 -14.36 -7.79 -16.16
C TYR A 495 -14.24 -6.37 -16.70
N TYR A 496 -14.52 -6.23 -18.00
CA TYR A 496 -14.69 -4.97 -18.70
C TYR A 496 -16.19 -4.75 -18.98
N ILE A 497 -16.66 -3.54 -18.71
CA ILE A 497 -18.00 -3.05 -19.04
C ILE A 497 -17.82 -2.05 -20.18
N PRO A 498 -18.23 -2.41 -21.42
CA PRO A 498 -18.27 -1.45 -22.52
C PRO A 498 -19.12 -0.22 -22.19
N GLN A 499 -18.75 0.91 -22.78
CA GLN A 499 -19.61 2.09 -22.74
C GLN A 499 -20.99 1.73 -23.32
N GLY A 500 -22.04 2.10 -22.59
CA GLY A 500 -23.39 1.93 -23.10
C GLY A 500 -24.05 0.58 -22.82
N SER A 501 -23.35 -0.36 -22.18
CA SER A 501 -23.89 -1.65 -21.72
C SER A 501 -25.19 -1.50 -20.92
N SER A 502 -26.04 -2.52 -20.99
CA SER A 502 -27.20 -2.62 -20.11
C SER A 502 -26.80 -2.58 -18.63
N PRO A 503 -27.74 -2.15 -17.75
CA PRO A 503 -27.51 -2.15 -16.31
C PRO A 503 -26.99 -3.51 -15.80
N LEU A 504 -25.90 -3.48 -15.02
CA LEU A 504 -25.30 -4.68 -14.46
C LEU A 504 -26.12 -5.17 -13.28
N THR A 505 -26.74 -6.35 -13.41
CA THR A 505 -27.53 -6.95 -12.33
C THR A 505 -26.66 -7.92 -11.51
N LEU A 506 -26.52 -7.67 -10.22
CA LEU A 506 -25.84 -8.54 -9.27
C LEU A 506 -26.86 -9.38 -8.52
N ASN A 507 -26.69 -10.70 -8.57
CA ASN A 507 -27.55 -11.65 -7.87
C ASN A 507 -26.72 -12.51 -6.91
N VAL A 508 -27.14 -12.58 -5.65
CA VAL A 508 -26.50 -13.43 -4.63
C VAL A 508 -27.51 -14.42 -4.09
N ASN A 509 -27.22 -15.71 -4.26
CA ASN A 509 -28.08 -16.77 -3.75
C ASN A 509 -28.16 -16.71 -2.21
N GLU A 510 -29.36 -16.89 -1.65
CA GLU A 510 -29.62 -16.86 -0.20
C GLU A 510 -28.76 -17.84 0.61
N ALA A 511 -28.35 -18.97 0.02
CA ALA A 511 -27.50 -19.96 0.68
C ALA A 511 -26.03 -19.52 0.83
N LYS A 512 -25.63 -18.35 0.32
CA LYS A 512 -24.27 -17.83 0.46
C LYS A 512 -24.04 -17.30 1.88
N ARG A 513 -22.84 -17.55 2.42
CA ARG A 513 -22.48 -17.17 3.80
C ARG A 513 -22.22 -15.68 4.01
N GLY A 514 -21.95 -14.94 2.94
CA GLY A 514 -21.57 -13.55 3.01
C GLY A 514 -21.88 -12.82 1.71
N PRO A 515 -21.78 -11.48 1.71
CA PRO A 515 -22.14 -10.66 0.57
C PRO A 515 -21.17 -10.87 -0.59
N LEU A 516 -21.67 -10.63 -1.81
CA LEU A 516 -20.82 -10.33 -2.96
C LEU A 516 -20.37 -8.86 -2.83
N LYS A 517 -19.07 -8.62 -2.91
CA LYS A 517 -18.53 -7.27 -3.05
C LYS A 517 -17.75 -7.14 -4.34
N ILE A 518 -18.02 -6.10 -5.12
CA ILE A 518 -17.24 -5.75 -6.30
C ILE A 518 -16.72 -4.31 -6.17
N ALA A 519 -15.58 -4.03 -6.79
CA ALA A 519 -15.13 -2.67 -7.03
C ALA A 519 -15.08 -2.38 -8.52
N VAL A 520 -15.66 -1.25 -8.91
CA VAL A 520 -15.74 -0.76 -10.28
C VAL A 520 -14.90 0.51 -10.38
N ALA A 521 -14.04 0.58 -11.38
CA ALA A 521 -13.28 1.79 -11.72
C ALA A 521 -13.68 2.25 -13.12
N HIS A 522 -13.90 3.54 -13.27
CA HIS A 522 -14.23 4.19 -14.54
C HIS A 522 -13.72 5.64 -14.54
N GLU A 523 -13.75 6.30 -15.70
CA GLU A 523 -13.42 7.72 -15.82
C GLU A 523 -14.30 8.58 -14.90
N ASN A 524 -13.74 9.64 -14.30
CA ASN A 524 -14.45 10.41 -13.30
C ASN A 524 -15.53 11.29 -13.93
N LEU A 525 -16.79 10.96 -13.68
CA LEU A 525 -17.95 11.74 -14.11
C LEU A 525 -18.34 12.86 -13.13
N HIS A 526 -17.67 12.94 -11.98
CA HIS A 526 -18.03 13.81 -10.85
C HIS A 526 -16.83 14.59 -10.31
N ALA A 527 -15.79 14.84 -11.13
CA ALA A 527 -14.57 15.53 -10.69
C ALA A 527 -14.83 16.94 -10.10
N ASP A 528 -15.89 17.62 -10.54
CA ASP A 528 -16.33 18.93 -10.01
C ASP A 528 -17.08 18.83 -8.68
N SER A 529 -17.38 17.62 -8.22
CA SER A 529 -18.08 17.33 -6.96
C SER A 529 -17.39 16.16 -6.25
N PRO A 530 -16.10 16.33 -5.88
CA PRO A 530 -15.35 15.27 -5.23
C PRO A 530 -16.04 14.87 -3.92
N THR A 531 -15.85 13.62 -3.50
CA THR A 531 -16.43 13.13 -2.26
C THR A 531 -15.85 13.97 -1.12
N ALA A 532 -16.70 14.85 -0.59
CA ALA A 532 -16.33 15.70 0.54
C ALA A 532 -16.63 14.94 1.83
N VAL A 533 -15.68 15.05 2.76
CA VAL A 533 -15.76 14.54 4.14
C VAL A 533 -17.17 14.65 4.68
N ASN A 534 -17.75 13.53 5.13
CA ASN A 534 -19.00 13.54 5.88
C ASN A 534 -18.87 14.52 7.05
N PRO A 535 -19.55 15.69 7.02
CA PRO A 535 -19.35 16.75 8.01
C PRO A 535 -19.86 16.35 9.41
N LYS A 536 -20.51 15.17 9.54
CA LYS A 536 -21.02 14.62 10.79
C LYS A 536 -20.05 13.69 11.52
N LEU A 537 -18.92 13.33 10.93
CA LEU A 537 -17.84 12.65 11.65
C LEU A 537 -17.00 13.70 12.39
N PRO A 538 -16.89 13.64 13.74
CA PRO A 538 -16.08 14.62 14.47
C PRO A 538 -14.64 14.55 13.95
N LYS A 539 -14.05 15.72 13.69
CA LYS A 539 -12.64 15.94 13.27
C LYS A 539 -11.60 15.49 14.31
N THR A 540 -11.97 14.56 15.20
CA THR A 540 -11.13 13.99 16.23
C THR A 540 -11.53 12.53 16.41
N TRP A 541 -10.75 11.63 15.85
CA TRP A 541 -10.74 10.24 16.32
C TRP A 541 -10.13 10.26 17.74
N ARG A 542 -10.96 10.47 18.76
CA ARG A 542 -10.59 10.07 20.13
C ARG A 542 -10.91 8.58 20.20
N GLY A 543 -9.87 7.77 20.31
CA GLY A 543 -10.03 6.32 20.41
C GLY A 543 -10.89 5.96 21.62
N GLU A 544 -12.13 5.58 21.36
CA GLU A 544 -12.97 4.82 22.28
C GLU A 544 -13.59 3.67 21.50
N PHE A 545 -13.22 2.45 21.88
CA PHE A 545 -13.88 1.23 21.42
C PHE A 545 -15.28 1.18 22.05
N GLY A 546 -16.30 0.95 21.23
CA GLY A 546 -17.68 0.84 21.68
C GLY A 546 -17.88 -0.24 22.75
N GLY A 547 -18.62 0.12 23.80
CA GLY A 547 -19.04 -0.81 24.84
C GLY A 547 -20.02 -0.20 25.84
N TRP A 548 -21.32 -0.43 25.58
CA TRP A 548 -22.42 -0.56 26.53
C TRP A 548 -22.93 0.63 27.37
N ASN A 549 -24.26 0.76 27.36
CA ASN A 549 -25.09 1.67 28.15
C ASN A 549 -24.91 1.45 29.66
N GLY A 550 -24.53 2.51 30.38
CA GLY A 550 -24.58 2.60 31.84
C GLY A 550 -24.39 4.04 32.29
N SER A 551 -25.46 4.65 32.81
CA SER A 551 -25.53 6.05 33.24
C SER A 551 -24.86 6.31 34.60
N VAL A 552 -23.84 7.18 34.68
CA VAL A 552 -23.44 7.93 35.90
C VAL A 552 -22.61 9.20 35.52
N PRO A 553 -22.39 10.22 36.39
CA PRO A 553 -22.72 11.62 36.12
C PRO A 553 -21.51 12.51 35.76
N ALA A 554 -21.83 13.67 35.19
CA ALA A 554 -20.89 14.65 34.64
C ALA A 554 -19.88 15.22 35.66
N SER A 555 -18.63 15.37 35.20
CA SER A 555 -17.59 16.24 35.77
C SER A 555 -17.06 17.21 34.71
N PRO A 556 -16.57 18.40 35.09
CA PRO A 556 -16.59 19.58 34.22
C PRO A 556 -15.47 19.57 33.18
N VAL A 557 -15.82 19.97 31.96
CA VAL A 557 -14.93 20.15 30.80
C VAL A 557 -14.19 21.49 30.92
N PRO A 558 -12.84 21.55 30.78
CA PRO A 558 -12.13 22.81 30.63
C PRO A 558 -12.33 23.36 29.20
N THR A 559 -12.56 24.67 29.08
CA THR A 559 -12.86 25.31 27.80
C THR A 559 -11.62 25.46 26.91
N LYS A 560 -11.80 25.30 25.59
CA LYS A 560 -10.80 25.31 24.50
C LYS A 560 -9.83 26.50 24.43
N ARG A 561 -10.00 27.55 25.25
CA ARG A 561 -9.22 28.79 25.15
C ARG A 561 -7.93 28.78 25.97
N GLU A 562 -7.85 27.97 27.03
CA GLU A 562 -6.69 27.93 27.94
C GLU A 562 -5.56 27.00 27.47
N SER A 563 -5.86 25.98 26.65
CA SER A 563 -4.84 25.04 26.15
C SER A 563 -3.96 25.63 25.05
N ASN A 564 -4.51 26.49 24.19
CA ASN A 564 -3.74 27.15 23.13
C ASN A 564 -2.82 28.24 23.66
N SER A 565 -3.22 28.97 24.71
CA SER A 565 -2.37 30.02 25.28
C SER A 565 -1.14 29.41 25.97
N LYS A 566 -1.31 28.30 26.70
CA LYS A 566 -0.20 27.59 27.35
C LYS A 566 0.81 27.03 26.36
N ALA A 567 0.36 26.49 25.22
CA ALA A 567 1.26 25.98 24.19
C ALA A 567 2.06 27.12 23.52
N GLN A 568 1.41 28.24 23.23
CA GLN A 568 2.06 29.44 22.67
C GLN A 568 3.04 30.07 23.67
N GLU A 569 2.70 30.10 24.95
CA GLU A 569 3.55 30.64 26.01
C GLU A 569 4.77 29.74 26.29
N LEU A 570 4.59 28.41 26.24
CA LEU A 570 5.71 27.45 26.28
C LEU A 570 6.63 27.57 25.07
N ALA A 571 6.09 27.80 23.87
CA ALA A 571 6.88 28.03 22.66
C ALA A 571 7.69 29.33 22.76
N LYS A 572 7.07 30.42 23.24
CA LYS A 572 7.72 31.72 23.45
C LYS A 572 8.81 31.68 24.51
N ASN A 573 8.57 30.99 25.63
CA ASN A 573 9.56 30.82 26.70
C ASN A 573 10.74 29.94 26.25
N ALA A 574 10.49 28.95 25.40
CA ALA A 574 11.56 28.15 24.80
C ALA A 574 12.41 28.95 23.81
N ALA A 575 11.80 29.85 23.02
CA ALA A 575 12.53 30.75 22.11
C ALA A 575 13.44 31.71 22.88
N LEU A 576 12.94 32.33 23.95
CA LEU A 576 13.72 33.23 24.82
C LEU A 576 14.89 32.52 25.52
N LYS A 577 14.71 31.24 25.92
CA LYS A 577 15.78 30.45 26.54
C LYS A 577 16.90 30.12 25.55
N LEU A 578 16.54 29.80 24.30
CA LEU A 578 17.50 29.56 23.22
C LEU A 578 18.23 30.83 22.79
N GLU A 579 17.55 31.98 22.72
CA GLU A 579 18.19 33.28 22.48
C GLU A 579 19.20 33.62 23.60
N GLY A 580 18.87 33.35 24.86
CA GLY A 580 19.79 33.50 25.99
C GLY A 580 21.04 32.62 25.88
N GLU A 581 20.87 31.34 25.57
CA GLU A 581 21.98 30.38 25.42
C GLU A 581 22.89 30.69 24.21
N VAL A 582 22.33 31.30 23.14
CA VAL A 582 23.12 31.77 21.98
C VAL A 582 23.87 33.06 22.32
N ARG A 583 23.26 33.97 23.08
CA ARG A 583 23.88 35.23 23.51
C ARG A 583 25.02 35.01 24.51
N ASP A 584 24.89 34.04 25.41
CA ASP A 584 25.94 33.63 26.35
C ASP A 584 27.08 32.86 25.67
N LYS A 585 26.84 32.22 24.52
CA LYS A 585 27.91 31.59 23.73
C LYS A 585 28.62 32.57 22.80
N LEU A 586 27.95 33.64 22.35
CA LEU A 586 28.56 34.72 21.57
C LEU A 586 29.38 35.69 22.43
N SER A 587 29.07 35.84 23.72
CA SER A 587 29.89 36.63 24.65
C SER A 587 31.21 35.96 25.04
N ILE A 588 31.31 34.63 24.89
CA ILE A 588 32.53 33.83 25.16
C ILE A 588 33.51 33.84 23.96
N VAL A 589 33.08 34.29 22.78
CA VAL A 589 33.93 34.35 21.56
C VAL A 589 34.57 35.74 21.36
N ASN A 590 34.26 36.72 22.21
CA ASN A 590 34.80 38.09 22.15
C ASN A 590 35.56 38.52 23.43
N ILE A 591 36.34 37.61 24.02
CA ILE A 591 37.41 37.93 25.00
C ILE A 591 38.70 37.24 24.58
#